data_AF-A0AAX0R7T9-F1
#
_entry.id   AF-A0AAX0R7T9-F1
#
_cell.length_a   1.000
_cell.length_b   1.000
_cell.length_c   1.000
_cell.angle_alpha   90.00
_cell.angle_beta   90.00
_cell.angle_gamma   90.00
#
_symmetry.space_group_name_H-M   'P 1'
#
loop_
_entity.id
_entity.type
_entity.pdbx_description
1 polymer ?
#
loop_
_entity_poly.entity_id
_entity_poly.type
_entity_poly.pdbx_seq_one_letter_code
_entity_poly.pdbx_strand_id
1 'polypeptide(L)' 'MFEAAIVLLYGFVAAAAMAVTLLEGWANHDGLTLHRLAGLFACLLWPLTLLVFILHGCVVRLLTRLSRSAA' A
#
# COMPACT_ATOMS: atom_id res chain seq x y z
N MET A 1 10.56 -5.17 -14.67
CA MET A 1 10.95 -6.08 -13.55
C MET A 1 11.02 -5.34 -12.21
N PHE A 2 11.67 -4.17 -12.16
CA PHE A 2 11.80 -3.37 -10.94
C PHE A 2 10.45 -2.93 -10.32
N GLU A 3 9.49 -2.50 -11.15
CA GLU A 3 8.15 -2.11 -10.66
C GLU A 3 7.40 -3.27 -10.01
N ALA A 4 7.47 -4.46 -10.62
CA ALA A 4 6.88 -5.67 -10.04
C ALA A 4 7.55 -6.04 -8.71
N ALA A 5 8.88 -5.92 -8.61
CA ALA A 5 9.60 -6.15 -7.37
C ALA A 5 9.18 -5.17 -6.25
N ILE A 6 8.98 -3.89 -6.59
CA ILE A 6 8.51 -2.88 -5.64
C ILE A 6 7.08 -3.19 -5.16
N VAL A 7 6.17 -3.52 -6.08
CA VAL A 7 4.79 -3.89 -5.74
C VAL A 7 4.77 -5.13 -4.83
N LEU A 8 5.57 -6.14 -5.16
CA LEU A 8 5.70 -7.36 -4.35
C LEU A 8 6.28 -7.05 -2.97
N LEU A 9 7.30 -6.19 -2.87
CA LEU A 9 7.91 -5.81 -1.59
C LEU A 9 6.90 -5.11 -0.67
N TYR A 10 6.16 -4.13 -1.19
CA TYR A 10 5.17 -3.40 -0.41
C TYR A 10 3.99 -4.30 -0.02
N GLY A 11 3.54 -5.17 -0.92
CA GLY A 11 2.51 -6.17 -0.63
C GLY A 11 2.97 -7.18 0.43
N PHE A 12 4.22 -7.62 0.35
CA PHE A 12 4.82 -8.55 1.31
C PHE A 12 4.91 -7.93 2.71
N VAL A 13 5.36 -6.67 2.82
CA VAL A 13 5.40 -5.96 4.10
C VAL A 13 4.01 -5.82 4.71
N ALA A 14 3.00 -5.48 3.91
CA ALA A 14 1.62 -5.40 4.38
C ALA A 14 1.10 -6.78 4.84
N ALA A 15 1.38 -7.84 4.09
CA ALA A 15 0.99 -9.21 4.44
C ALA A 15 1.68 -9.70 5.73
N ALA A 16 2.97 -9.42 5.88
CA ALA A 16 3.73 -9.77 7.08
C ALA A 16 3.18 -9.04 8.31
N ALA A 17 2.88 -7.74 8.20
CA ALA A 17 2.28 -6.97 9.28
C ALA A 17 0.89 -7.50 9.67
N MET A 18 0.03 -7.81 8.69
CA MET A 18 -1.27 -8.44 8.95
C MET A 18 -1.11 -9.79 9.68
N ALA A 19 -0.17 -10.63 9.24
CA ALA A 19 0.10 -11.92 9.86
C ALA A 19 0.58 -11.76 11.32
N VAL A 20 1.49 -10.81 11.57
CA VAL A 20 1.98 -10.51 12.93
C VAL A 20 0.84 -10.05 13.83
N THR A 21 -0.02 -9.13 13.36
CA THR A 21 -1.15 -8.64 14.16
C THR A 21 -2.16 -9.75 14.49
N LEU A 22 -2.41 -10.67 13.57
CA LEU A 22 -3.25 -11.85 13.82
C LEU A 22 -2.59 -12.80 14.81
N LEU A 23 -1.28 -13.03 14.68
CA LEU A 23 -0.51 -13.92 15.55
C LEU A 23 -0.47 -13.39 16.98
N GLU A 24 -0.24 -12.08 17.16
CA GLU A 24 -0.36 -11.44 18.46
C GLU A 24 -1.78 -11.57 19.03
N GLY A 25 -2.81 -11.58 18.20
CA GLY A 25 -4.22 -11.61 18.64
C GLY A 25 -4.60 -12.98 19.16
N TRP A 26 -4.07 -14.00 18.48
CA TRP A 26 -4.14 -15.38 18.92
C TRP A 26 -3.33 -15.61 20.20
N ALA A 27 -2.07 -15.14 20.24
CA ALA A 27 -1.17 -15.32 21.36
C ALA A 27 -1.69 -14.67 22.66
N ASN A 28 -2.30 -13.48 22.57
CA ASN A 28 -2.82 -12.78 23.74
C ASN A 28 -4.26 -13.18 24.11
N HIS A 29 -4.89 -14.08 23.36
CA HIS A 29 -6.30 -14.50 23.52
C HIS A 29 -7.34 -13.37 23.45
N ASP A 30 -6.91 -12.15 23.11
CA ASP A 30 -7.76 -10.96 22.97
C ASP A 30 -8.49 -10.91 21.62
N GLY A 31 -8.13 -11.80 20.68
CA GLY A 31 -8.69 -11.81 19.33
C GLY A 31 -8.41 -10.51 18.57
N LEU A 32 -9.44 -9.97 17.91
CA LEU A 32 -9.33 -8.85 16.98
C LEU A 32 -9.89 -7.57 17.62
N THR A 33 -9.02 -6.83 18.31
CA THR A 33 -9.37 -5.58 19.01
C THR A 33 -9.45 -4.37 18.06
N LEU A 34 -10.19 -3.32 18.45
CA LEU A 34 -10.29 -2.08 17.69
C LEU A 34 -8.91 -1.43 17.42
N HIS A 35 -7.98 -1.56 18.36
CA HIS A 35 -6.60 -1.07 18.20
C HIS A 35 -5.84 -1.83 17.10
N ARG A 36 -6.00 -3.16 17.04
CA ARG A 36 -5.41 -4.01 16.00
C ARG A 36 -6.04 -3.74 14.63
N LEU A 37 -7.35 -3.47 14.58
CA LEU A 37 -8.03 -2.99 13.36
C LEU A 37 -7.45 -1.66 12.87
N ALA A 38 -7.28 -0.69 13.78
CA ALA A 38 -6.65 0.58 13.43
C ALA A 38 -5.22 0.39 12.90
N GLY A 39 -4.44 -0.52 13.51
CA GLY A 39 -3.13 -0.92 13.02
C GLY A 39 -3.17 -1.55 11.62
N LEU A 40 -4.13 -2.44 11.35
CA LEU A 40 -4.33 -3.04 10.03
C LEU A 40 -4.70 -1.98 8.97
N PHE A 41 -5.62 -1.07 9.30
CA PHE A 41 -6.00 0.02 8.41
C PHE A 41 -4.83 0.98 8.15
N ALA A 42 -4.04 1.30 9.18
CA ALA A 42 -2.82 2.09 9.02
C ALA A 42 -1.78 1.35 8.17
N CYS A 43 -1.72 0.02 8.26
CA CYS A 43 -0.82 -0.78 7.44
C CYS A 43 -1.18 -0.72 5.94
N LEU A 44 -2.48 -0.63 5.59
CA LEU A 44 -2.94 -0.42 4.22
C LEU A 44 -2.51 0.94 3.64
N LEU A 45 -2.21 1.93 4.50
CA LEU A 45 -1.69 3.22 4.07
C LEU A 45 -0.32 3.08 3.37
N TRP A 46 0.49 2.10 3.78
CA TRP A 46 1.81 1.85 3.21
C TRP A 46 1.76 1.51 1.71
N PRO A 47 1.06 0.46 1.24
CA PRO A 47 0.92 0.21 -0.20
C PRO A 47 0.10 1.29 -0.93
N LEU A 48 -0.73 2.07 -0.22
CA LEU A 48 -1.48 3.15 -0.83
C LEU A 48 -0.57 4.28 -1.33
N THR A 49 0.54 4.56 -0.63
CA THR A 49 1.53 5.56 -1.09
C THR A 49 2.10 5.22 -2.46
N LEU A 50 2.30 3.93 -2.77
CA LEU A 50 2.73 3.47 -4.09
C LEU A 50 1.70 3.82 -5.17
N LEU A 51 0.41 3.63 -4.88
CA LEU A 51 -0.66 3.97 -5.80
C LEU A 51 -0.63 5.46 -6.14
N VAL A 52 -0.41 6.31 -5.14
CA VAL A 52 -0.27 7.77 -5.32
C VAL A 52 0.90 8.11 -6.23
N PHE A 53 2.08 7.51 -6.03
CA PHE A 53 3.24 7.73 -6.90
C PHE A 53 2.98 7.30 -8.34
N ILE A 54 2.34 6.16 -8.54
CA ILE A 54 1.97 5.66 -9.87
C ILE A 54 0.97 6.62 -10.54
N LEU A 55 -0.08 7.02 -9.83
CA LEU A 55 -1.08 7.98 -10.29
C LEU A 55 -0.44 9.31 -10.67
N HIS A 56 0.43 9.85 -9.83
CA HIS A 56 1.15 11.10 -10.11
C HIS A 56 1.94 10.98 -11.43
N GLY A 57 2.69 9.88 -11.61
CA GLY A 57 3.41 9.64 -12.86
C GLY A 57 2.50 9.48 -14.09
N CYS A 58 1.32 8.90 -13.93
CA CYS A 58 0.30 8.80 -14.98
C CYS A 58 -0.29 10.17 -15.33
N VAL A 59 -0.62 10.99 -14.34
CA VAL A 59 -1.15 12.35 -14.52
C VAL A 59 -0.14 13.24 -15.23
N VAL A 60 1.13 13.23 -14.79
CA VAL A 60 2.19 14.01 -15.44
C VAL A 60 2.38 13.58 -16.90
N ARG A 61 2.34 12.27 -17.18
CA ARG A 61 2.42 11.74 -18.56
C ARG A 61 1.20 12.12 -19.40
N LEU A 62 0.01 12.15 -18.81
CA LEU A 62 -1.21 12.59 -19.50
C LEU A 62 -1.13 14.08 -19.84
N LEU A 63 -0.78 14.92 -18.87
CA LEU A 63 -0.66 16.37 -19.04
C LEU A 63 0.40 16.74 -20.09
N THR A 64 1.56 16.08 -20.07
CA THR A 64 2.61 16.30 -21.09
C THR A 64 2.16 15.90 -22.49
N ARG A 65 1.39 14.80 -22.64
CA ARG A 65 0.80 14.41 -23.94
C ARG A 65 -0.24 15.41 -24.41
N LEU A 66 -1.13 15.87 -23.54
CA LEU A 66 -2.15 16.87 -23.86
C LEU A 66 -1.51 18.20 -24.29
N SER A 67 -0.48 18.66 -23.56
CA SER A 67 0.27 19.86 -23.92
C SER A 67 0.94 19.74 -25.29
N ARG A 68 1.49 18.57 -25.64
CA ARG A 68 2.10 18.35 -26.97
C ARG A 68 1.06 18.27 -28.09
N SER A 69 -0.15 17.79 -27.82
CA SER A 69 -1.24 17.73 -28.80
C SER A 69 -1.91 19.08 -29.05
N ALA A 70 -1.75 20.03 -28.13
CA ALA A 70 -2.31 21.38 -28.23
C ALA A 70 -1.34 22.41 -28.86
N ALA A 71 -0.08 22.02 -29.11
CA ALA A 71 0.95 22.81 -29.76
C ALA A 71 1.13 22.37 -31.22
#